data_AF-A0A8T4EN60-F1
#
_entry.id   AF-A0A8T4EN60-F1
#
_cell.length_a   1.000
_cell.length_b   1.000
_cell.length_c   1.000
_cell.angle_alpha   90.00
_cell.angle_beta   90.00
_cell.angle_gamma   90.00
#
_symmetry.space_group_name_H-M   'P 1'
#
loop_
_entity.id
_entity.type
_entity.pdbx_description
1 polymer ?
#
loop_
_entity_poly.entity_id
_entity_poly.type
_entity_poly.pdbx_seq_one_letter_code
_entity_poly.pdbx_strand_id
1 'polypeptide(L)'
;MNKKAKNMCVPGACETCGAKNEPKIIEIKDPEENIIKIACRSVLISSSARERPDEHKTAVLRIFTINNPHKNHDVFPTHIFRFTNIEKVRIRRLNVSNYLEGPDIVVNDLEELYIIREGSKLTLKGYQIEVEIRDRKK
;
A
#
# COMPACT_ATOMS: atom_id res chain seq x y z
N MET A 1 -13.78 -14.03 -62.87
CA MET A 1 -12.80 -12.92 -62.81
C MET A 1 -12.70 -12.43 -61.37
N ASN A 2 -11.48 -12.50 -60.81
CA ASN A 2 -10.92 -11.80 -59.65
C ASN A 2 -11.80 -11.48 -58.43
N LYS A 3 -11.60 -12.24 -57.34
CA LYS A 3 -11.68 -11.69 -55.97
C LYS A 3 -10.30 -11.79 -55.33
N LYS A 4 -9.78 -10.63 -54.94
CA LYS A 4 -8.49 -10.41 -54.27
C LYS A 4 -8.37 -11.30 -53.03
N ALA A 5 -7.23 -11.98 -52.90
CA ALA A 5 -6.86 -12.70 -51.69
C ALA A 5 -6.78 -11.72 -50.51
N LYS A 6 -7.56 -11.96 -49.46
CA LYS A 6 -7.32 -11.37 -48.15
C LYS A 6 -6.10 -12.08 -47.57
N ASN A 7 -5.06 -11.31 -47.25
CA ASN A 7 -3.90 -11.80 -46.51
C ASN A 7 -4.38 -12.45 -45.21
N MET A 8 -4.18 -13.75 -45.14
CA MET A 8 -4.43 -14.59 -43.98
C MET A 8 -3.15 -14.51 -43.14
N CYS A 9 -3.19 -13.82 -42.00
CA CYS A 9 -2.07 -13.84 -41.06
C CYS A 9 -1.90 -15.27 -40.51
N VAL A 10 -0.68 -15.77 -40.62
CA VAL A 10 -0.22 -17.08 -40.15
C VAL A 10 -0.16 -17.06 -38.61
N PRO A 11 -0.60 -18.11 -37.91
CA PRO A 11 -0.46 -18.18 -36.46
C PRO A 11 1.03 -18.39 -36.12
N GLY A 12 1.62 -17.47 -35.35
CA GLY A 12 2.98 -17.66 -34.82
C GLY A 12 3.91 -16.44 -34.73
N ALA A 13 3.42 -15.20 -34.84
CA ALA A 13 4.26 -14.02 -34.60
C ALA A 13 3.45 -12.82 -34.08
N CYS A 14 2.83 -12.97 -32.90
CA CYS A 14 2.41 -11.83 -32.09
C CYS A 14 3.10 -11.96 -30.73
N GLU A 15 4.38 -11.59 -30.70
CA GLU A 15 5.09 -11.40 -29.46
C GLU A 15 4.46 -10.23 -28.71
N THR A 16 4.04 -10.50 -27.48
CA THR A 16 3.62 -9.54 -26.45
C THR A 16 2.32 -8.80 -26.73
N CYS A 17 1.20 -9.53 -26.61
CA CYS A 17 0.01 -8.93 -26.00
C CYS A 17 0.35 -8.56 -24.54
N GLY A 18 1.05 -7.44 -24.37
CA GLY A 18 1.33 -6.81 -23.08
C GLY A 18 0.06 -6.20 -22.51
N ALA A 19 -0.95 -7.03 -22.24
CA ALA A 19 -2.02 -6.66 -21.33
C ALA A 19 -1.38 -6.57 -19.93
N LYS A 20 -0.79 -5.41 -19.62
CA LYS A 20 -0.42 -5.05 -18.26
C LYS A 20 -1.74 -5.06 -17.49
N ASN A 21 -2.02 -6.12 -16.74
CA ASN A 21 -3.11 -6.09 -15.78
C ASN A 21 -2.80 -4.94 -14.82
N GLU A 22 -3.56 -3.86 -14.92
CA GLU A 22 -3.47 -2.75 -13.98
C GLU A 22 -3.69 -3.33 -12.57
N PRO A 23 -2.84 -2.98 -11.58
CA PRO A 23 -3.01 -3.49 -10.24
C PRO A 23 -4.38 -3.04 -9.71
N LYS A 24 -5.24 -3.99 -9.38
CA LYS A 24 -6.56 -3.71 -8.80
C LYS A 24 -6.37 -3.19 -7.37
N ILE A 25 -6.46 -1.87 -7.20
CA ILE A 25 -6.41 -1.23 -5.89
C ILE A 25 -7.76 -1.44 -5.19
N ILE A 26 -7.72 -1.98 -3.97
CA ILE A 26 -8.91 -2.16 -3.13
C ILE A 26 -8.93 -1.04 -2.09
N GLU A 27 -9.90 -0.12 -2.19
CA GLU A 27 -10.12 0.93 -1.20
C GLU A 27 -11.24 0.52 -0.22
N ILE A 28 -10.94 0.59 1.07
CA ILE A 28 -11.85 0.24 2.16
C ILE A 28 -11.99 1.47 3.05
N LYS A 29 -13.20 2.03 3.11
CA LYS A 29 -13.54 3.18 3.94
C LYS A 29 -14.24 2.71 5.20
N ASP A 30 -13.76 3.18 6.35
CA ASP A 30 -14.24 2.82 7.68
C ASP A 30 -14.57 1.34 7.85
N PRO A 31 -13.56 0.47 7.84
CA PRO A 31 -13.79 -0.95 8.06
C PRO A 31 -14.49 -1.16 9.41
N GLU A 32 -15.50 -2.03 9.40
CA GLU A 32 -16.28 -2.42 10.58
C GLU A 32 -15.44 -3.25 11.57
N GLU A 33 -14.45 -3.96 11.05
CA GLU A 33 -13.55 -4.79 11.82
C GLU A 33 -12.62 -3.94 12.71
N ASN A 34 -12.66 -4.22 14.01
CA ASN A 34 -11.76 -3.56 14.97
C ASN A 34 -10.32 -4.07 14.87
N ILE A 35 -10.10 -5.28 14.35
CA ILE A 35 -8.77 -5.89 14.19
C ILE A 35 -8.67 -6.44 12.78
N ILE A 36 -7.77 -5.85 11.99
CA ILE A 36 -7.49 -6.29 10.62
C ILE A 36 -6.07 -6.84 10.60
N LYS A 37 -5.92 -8.08 10.13
CA LYS A 37 -4.62 -8.71 9.90
C LYS A 37 -4.37 -8.81 8.40
N ILE A 38 -3.24 -8.29 7.93
CA ILE A 38 -2.87 -8.33 6.51
C ILE A 38 -1.41 -8.72 6.33
N ALA A 39 -1.14 -9.60 5.35
CA ALA A 39 0.22 -9.89 4.91
C ALA A 39 0.70 -8.77 4.00
N CYS A 40 1.82 -8.14 4.34
CA CYS A 40 2.39 -7.04 3.56
C CYS A 40 3.89 -6.90 3.84
N ARG A 41 4.60 -6.18 2.96
CA ARG A 41 6.02 -5.86 3.15
C ARG A 41 6.22 -4.45 3.70
N SER A 42 5.36 -3.51 3.30
CA SER A 42 5.39 -2.17 3.88
C SER A 42 4.02 -1.52 3.94
N VAL A 43 3.90 -0.52 4.80
CA VAL A 43 2.75 0.37 4.89
C VAL A 43 3.20 1.82 4.89
N LEU A 44 2.54 2.64 4.07
CA LEU A 44 2.63 4.09 4.11
C LEU A 44 1.44 4.64 4.90
N ILE A 45 1.74 5.40 5.94
CA ILE A 45 0.80 5.98 6.88
C ILE A 45 0.78 7.48 6.61
N SER A 46 -0.39 8.01 6.30
CA SER A 46 -0.61 9.43 6.03
C SER A 46 -1.89 9.91 6.68
N SER A 47 -2.04 11.23 6.80
CA SER A 47 -3.29 11.86 7.26
C SER A 47 -3.94 12.63 6.12
N SER A 48 -5.27 12.55 5.99
CA SER A 48 -6.05 13.42 5.12
C SER A 48 -6.97 14.34 5.94
N ALA A 49 -7.64 15.27 5.26
CA ALA A 49 -8.63 16.14 5.89
C ALA A 49 -9.72 15.32 6.63
N ARG A 50 -10.28 15.92 7.68
CA ARG A 50 -11.48 15.41 8.36
C ARG A 50 -12.68 15.42 7.41
N GLU A 51 -13.56 14.43 7.53
CA GLU A 51 -14.76 14.35 6.70
C GLU A 51 -15.87 15.27 7.23
N ARG A 52 -15.92 15.49 8.56
CA ARG A 52 -16.87 16.38 9.22
C ARG A 52 -16.17 17.41 10.12
N PRO A 53 -16.79 18.59 10.38
CA PRO A 53 -16.15 19.65 11.18
C PRO A 53 -15.85 19.27 12.65
N ASP A 54 -16.66 18.39 13.23
CA ASP A 54 -16.60 17.91 14.61
C ASP A 54 -15.71 16.68 14.81
N GLU A 55 -15.16 16.12 13.72
CA GLU A 55 -14.32 14.93 13.76
C GLU A 55 -12.83 15.26 13.74
N HIS A 56 -12.04 14.28 14.20
CA HIS A 56 -10.60 14.26 13.97
C HIS A 56 -10.26 13.98 12.49
N LYS A 57 -8.95 13.90 12.17
CA LYS A 57 -8.48 13.64 10.82
C LYS A 57 -8.81 12.20 10.37
N THR A 58 -8.72 11.98 9.07
CA THR A 58 -8.77 10.63 8.50
C THR A 58 -7.36 10.06 8.39
N ALA A 59 -7.13 8.88 8.97
CA ALA A 59 -5.90 8.13 8.79
C ALA A 59 -5.99 7.28 7.52
N VAL A 60 -4.97 7.37 6.66
CA VAL A 60 -4.91 6.65 5.39
C VAL A 60 -3.71 5.73 5.41
N LEU A 61 -3.96 4.43 5.37
CA LEU A 61 -2.95 3.37 5.33
C LEU A 61 -2.92 2.76 3.92
N ARG A 62 -1.80 2.93 3.22
CA ARG A 62 -1.57 2.30 1.91
C ARG A 62 -0.67 1.10 2.09
N ILE A 63 -1.13 -0.07 1.67
CA ILE A 63 -0.47 -1.37 1.90
C ILE A 63 0.27 -1.81 0.64
N PHE A 64 1.53 -2.20 0.79
CA PHE A 64 2.39 -2.62 -0.31
C PHE A 64 2.98 -4.01 -0.10
N THR A 65 3.20 -4.72 -1.20
CA THR A 65 3.85 -6.05 -1.24
C THR A 65 5.37 -5.97 -1.42
N ILE A 66 5.93 -4.76 -1.43
CA ILE A 66 7.37 -4.52 -1.47
C ILE A 66 7.81 -3.54 -0.37
N ASN A 67 9.10 -3.52 -0.07
CA ASN A 67 9.74 -2.49 0.76
C ASN A 67 10.05 -1.23 -0.04
N ASN A 68 10.15 -0.10 0.66
CA ASN A 68 10.54 1.20 0.09
C ASN A 68 9.77 1.57 -1.19
N PRO A 69 8.42 1.58 -1.16
CA PRO A 69 7.60 1.76 -2.36
C PRO A 69 7.87 3.09 -3.07
N HIS A 70 8.31 4.12 -2.34
CA HIS A 70 8.71 5.42 -2.89
C HIS A 70 9.91 5.38 -3.86
N LYS A 71 10.72 4.31 -3.84
CA LYS A 71 11.88 4.17 -4.75
C LYS A 71 11.50 3.64 -6.13
N ASN A 72 10.26 3.21 -6.34
CA ASN A 72 9.81 2.62 -7.60
C ASN A 72 8.49 3.26 -8.06
N HIS A 73 8.51 3.91 -9.22
CA HIS A 73 7.37 4.63 -9.76
C HIS A 73 6.24 3.73 -10.27
N ASP A 74 6.52 2.46 -10.56
CA ASP A 74 5.55 1.50 -11.09
C ASP A 74 4.85 0.68 -9.99
N VAL A 75 4.97 1.10 -8.73
CA VAL A 75 4.45 0.37 -7.57
C VAL A 75 3.23 1.08 -7.00
N PHE A 76 2.11 0.35 -7.02
CA PHE A 76 0.84 0.81 -6.48
C PHE A 76 0.48 0.04 -5.20
N PRO A 77 -0.28 0.66 -4.29
CA PRO A 77 -0.77 -0.05 -3.12
C PRO A 77 -1.77 -1.13 -3.52
N THR A 78 -1.69 -2.27 -2.84
CA THR A 78 -2.69 -3.34 -2.99
C THR A 78 -4.00 -2.98 -2.32
N HIS A 79 -3.91 -2.36 -1.14
CA HIS A 79 -5.05 -1.94 -0.33
C HIS A 79 -4.85 -0.53 0.17
N ILE A 80 -5.94 0.22 0.24
CA ILE A 80 -6.00 1.53 0.87
C ILE A 80 -7.08 1.49 1.94
N PHE A 81 -6.68 1.54 3.21
CA PHE A 81 -7.60 1.66 4.32
C PHE A 81 -7.74 3.13 4.72
N ARG A 82 -8.97 3.62 4.75
CA ARG A 82 -9.32 4.94 5.27
C ARG A 82 -10.10 4.79 6.56
N PHE A 83 -9.57 5.33 7.65
CA PHE A 83 -10.24 5.36 8.94
C PHE A 83 -10.58 6.81 9.28
N THR A 84 -11.86 7.13 9.39
CA THR A 84 -12.32 8.48 9.75
C THR A 84 -12.29 8.68 11.26
N ASN A 85 -12.36 9.95 11.68
CA ASN A 85 -12.40 10.36 13.07
C ASN A 85 -11.27 9.76 13.93
N ILE A 86 -10.04 9.80 13.42
CA ILE A 86 -8.85 9.30 14.11
C ILE A 86 -8.05 10.44 14.73
N GLU A 87 -7.98 10.45 16.06
CA GLU A 87 -7.20 11.36 16.90
C GLU A 87 -5.69 11.10 16.72
N LYS A 88 -5.30 9.81 16.70
CA LYS A 88 -3.89 9.41 16.62
C LYS A 88 -3.69 8.00 16.08
N VAL A 89 -2.53 7.80 15.44
CA VAL A 89 -1.98 6.50 15.07
C VAL A 89 -0.78 6.20 15.98
N ARG A 90 -0.82 5.04 16.66
CA ARG A 90 0.25 4.57 17.55
C ARG A 90 0.96 3.39 16.90
N ILE A 91 2.23 3.57 16.60
CA ILE A 91 3.09 2.51 16.08
C ILE A 91 3.87 1.89 17.24
N ARG A 92 3.85 0.56 17.40
CA ARG A 92 4.52 -0.11 18.52
C ARG A 92 5.54 -1.14 18.05
N ARG A 93 6.80 -0.98 18.50
CA ARG A 93 7.89 -1.95 18.31
C ARG A 93 8.13 -2.32 16.84
N LEU A 94 8.02 -1.33 15.94
CA LEU A 94 8.33 -1.48 14.53
C LEU A 94 9.48 -0.55 14.16
N ASN A 95 10.27 -0.95 13.18
CA ASN A 95 11.21 -0.07 12.49
C ASN A 95 10.45 0.86 11.56
N VAL A 96 10.60 2.17 11.79
CA VAL A 96 9.83 3.21 11.12
C VAL A 96 10.78 4.20 10.46
N SER A 97 10.52 4.50 9.20
CA SER A 97 11.16 5.59 8.46
C SER A 97 10.19 6.77 8.35
N ASN A 98 10.63 7.94 8.77
CA ASN A 98 9.90 9.20 8.57
C ASN A 98 10.61 10.00 7.48
N TYR A 99 9.94 10.25 6.36
CA TYR A 99 10.54 11.00 5.26
C TYR A 99 10.26 12.48 5.44
N LEU A 100 11.30 13.28 5.68
CA LEU A 100 11.15 14.72 5.96
C LEU A 100 10.58 15.54 4.78
N GLU A 101 10.57 14.98 3.57
CA GLU A 101 9.95 15.58 2.39
C GLU A 101 8.41 15.60 2.47
N GLY A 102 7.81 14.85 3.40
CA GLY A 102 6.36 14.81 3.59
C GLY A 102 5.95 14.52 5.03
N PRO A 103 4.63 14.55 5.31
CA PRO A 103 4.09 14.14 6.61
C PRO A 103 3.99 12.61 6.75
N ASP A 104 4.45 11.86 5.76
CA ASP A 104 4.17 10.45 5.63
C ASP A 104 5.21 9.59 6.34
N ILE A 105 4.70 8.56 7.01
CA ILE A 105 5.49 7.58 7.74
C ILE A 105 5.46 6.27 6.97
N VAL A 106 6.62 5.66 6.74
CA VAL A 106 6.71 4.32 6.15
C VAL A 106 7.21 3.33 7.19
N VAL A 107 6.54 2.19 7.25
CA VAL A 107 7.00 1.03 8.00
C VAL A 107 7.35 -0.05 6.99
N ASN A 108 8.62 -0.44 6.93
CA ASN A 108 9.15 -1.46 6.02
C ASN A 108 9.37 -2.78 6.75
N ASP A 109 9.83 -3.79 6.02
CA ASP A 109 10.31 -5.09 6.53
C ASP A 109 9.25 -5.87 7.29
N LEU A 110 7.98 -5.64 6.95
CA LEU A 110 6.85 -6.36 7.51
C LEU A 110 6.73 -7.74 6.84
N GLU A 111 6.27 -8.70 7.62
CA GLU A 111 5.65 -9.93 7.11
C GLU A 111 4.13 -9.84 7.26
N GLU A 112 3.69 -9.34 8.41
CA GLU A 112 2.30 -9.12 8.75
C GLU A 112 2.11 -7.79 9.49
N LEU A 113 0.98 -7.14 9.21
CA LEU A 113 0.52 -5.93 9.88
C LEU A 113 -0.82 -6.21 10.55
N TYR A 114 -0.91 -5.82 11.82
CA TYR A 114 -2.15 -5.75 12.60
C TYR A 114 -2.56 -4.30 12.75
N ILE A 115 -3.74 -3.98 12.23
CA ILE A 115 -4.37 -2.67 12.38
C ILE A 115 -5.49 -2.83 13.41
N ILE A 116 -5.35 -2.18 14.56
CA ILE A 116 -6.28 -2.30 15.68
C ILE A 116 -6.93 -0.94 15.92
N ARG A 117 -8.26 -0.87 15.77
CA ARG A 117 -9.06 0.33 16.02
C ARG A 117 -9.72 0.25 17.39
N GLU A 118 -9.49 1.29 18.20
CA GLU A 118 -10.10 1.48 19.51
C GLU A 118 -10.71 2.89 19.55
N GLY A 119 -11.94 3.02 19.02
CA GLY A 119 -12.61 4.31 18.85
C GLY A 119 -11.83 5.21 17.88
N SER A 120 -11.39 6.38 18.38
CA SER A 120 -10.59 7.37 17.63
C SER A 120 -9.08 7.08 17.60
N LYS A 121 -8.64 5.91 18.08
CA LYS A 121 -7.22 5.54 18.15
C LYS A 121 -6.95 4.35 17.25
N LEU A 122 -5.92 4.45 16.42
CA LEU A 122 -5.37 3.32 15.68
C LEU A 122 -4.07 2.86 16.30
N THR A 123 -3.91 1.56 16.52
CA THR A 123 -2.64 0.95 16.92
C THR A 123 -2.16 0.03 15.81
N LEU A 124 -0.94 0.28 15.34
CA LEU A 124 -0.24 -0.55 14.36
C LEU A 124 0.81 -1.41 15.06
N LYS A 125 0.72 -2.72 14.85
CA LYS A 125 1.68 -3.74 15.29
C LYS A 125 2.01 -4.61 14.10
N GLY A 126 3.14 -5.30 14.14
CA GLY A 126 3.52 -6.21 13.07
C GLY A 126 4.70 -7.06 13.48
N TYR A 127 5.06 -7.97 12.59
CA TYR A 127 6.25 -8.81 12.72
C TYR A 127 7.26 -8.40 11.65
N GLN A 128 8.52 -8.26 12.05
CA GLN A 128 9.66 -7.91 11.21
C GLN A 128 10.77 -8.92 11.46
N ILE A 129 11.30 -9.55 10.40
CA ILE A 129 12.35 -10.59 10.52
C ILE A 129 13.73 -9.92 10.56
N GLU A 130 14.00 -9.00 9.62
CA GLU A 130 15.27 -8.31 9.49
C GLU A 130 15.02 -6.82 9.38
N VAL A 131 15.54 -6.06 10.35
CA VAL A 131 15.62 -4.60 10.22
C VAL A 131 16.80 -4.31 9.32
N GLU A 132 16.55 -3.66 8.16
CA GLU A 132 17.54 -3.29 7.13
C GLU A 132 18.99 -3.24 7.66
N ILE A 133 19.78 -4.28 7.37
CA ILE A 133 21.21 -4.29 7.72
C ILE A 133 21.90 -3.33 6.75
N ARG A 134 22.21 -2.13 7.21
CA ARG A 134 23.03 -1.19 6.44
C ARG A 134 24.45 -1.69 6.46
N ASP A 135 24.89 -2.27 5.34
CA ASP A 135 26.31 -2.58 5.10
C ASP A 135 27.13 -1.31 5.34
N ARG A 136 27.87 -1.28 6.45
CA ARG A 136 28.90 -0.28 6.67
C ARG A 136 30.03 -0.60 5.70
N LYS A 137 29.99 -0.04 4.49
CA LYS A 137 31.21 0.11 3.70
C LYS A 137 32.18 0.96 4.52
N LYS A 138 33.21 0.31 5.06
CA LYS A 138 34.37 0.95 5.67
C LYS A 138 35.18 1.68 4.61
#